data_AF-A0A1S1NM84-F1
#
_entry.id   AF-A0A1S1NM84-F1
#
_cell.length_a   1.000
_cell.length_b   1.000
_cell.length_c   1.000
_cell.angle_alpha   90.00
_cell.angle_beta   90.00
_cell.angle_gamma   90.00
#
_symmetry.space_group_name_H-M   'P 1'
#
loop_
_entity.id
_entity.type
_entity.pdbx_description
1 polymer ?
#
loop_
_entity_poly.entity_id
_entity_poly.type
_entity_poly.pdbx_seq_one_letter_code
_entity_poly.pdbx_strand_id
1 'polypeptide(L)'
;MRRTRRGSPLPLVARIARPAVPLAVTAAMLLCAPGLASADPAPDSLAALIADVAQANQRLQDLGAQIQTEKESVNKALVDVQTAREDAEAAQRNVDASQQAVTDANAAIATAQRRFDKFAVATYVNGPSDGYLTATTPDDMIATASAGQTLSASSEQAMTKLQRARTEQVNKESEARLAKQKADQAVADAQASQDAAVAKLTETQRTFGDQQQQINQLAAQRNEAQAKLDAARQAAAPAGGPVPTAGAPSGDRWEGGGPGAAAPKRPGNWDGEWDPTLPMVPSAFVSGDPIAIVNTLLGYSATSAQVTQQMGHKFMQSIGLAPTSSGYTNGAIPRVYGRQASEYVIRRGMSQLGVPYSWGGGNAAGPSRGIGSGSGTVGFDCSGLVLYSFAGVGIKLPHYSGSQYDMGRKIPSAQMRRGDVIFYGPGGSQHVTIYLGNGQMLEAPDVGLTVRVAPVRTSGMTPYVVRYIEY
;
A
#
# COMPACT_ATOMS: atom_id res chain seq x y z
N MET A 1 8.70 -69.17 6.01
CA MET A 1 8.29 -69.10 7.42
C MET A 1 7.80 -67.68 7.75
N ARG A 2 6.61 -67.58 8.38
CA ARG A 2 6.00 -66.44 9.11
C ARG A 2 5.70 -65.15 8.32
N ARG A 3 4.46 -65.00 7.81
CA ARG A 3 3.18 -64.57 8.44
C ARG A 3 3.08 -63.05 8.71
N THR A 4 2.31 -62.43 7.83
CA THR A 4 1.58 -61.16 7.88
C THR A 4 0.80 -60.93 9.19
N ARG A 5 0.78 -59.69 9.69
CA ARG A 5 -0.26 -59.19 10.59
C ARG A 5 -0.78 -57.83 10.12
N ARG A 6 -2.10 -57.79 9.92
CA ARG A 6 -2.99 -56.62 9.81
C ARG A 6 -2.96 -55.81 11.10
N GLY A 7 -3.05 -54.49 10.97
CA GLY A 7 -3.43 -53.57 12.03
C GLY A 7 -4.06 -52.32 11.42
N SER A 8 -5.37 -52.22 11.52
CA SER A 8 -6.12 -50.98 11.27
C SER A 8 -5.93 -50.00 12.44
N PRO A 9 -6.07 -48.70 12.20
CA PRO A 9 -6.73 -47.85 13.19
C PRO A 9 -7.88 -47.04 12.58
N LEU A 10 -9.01 -47.04 13.30
CA LEU A 10 -10.11 -46.10 13.15
C LEU A 10 -9.71 -44.69 13.65
N PRO A 11 -10.34 -43.61 13.17
CA PRO A 11 -10.00 -42.25 13.56
C PRO A 11 -10.70 -41.85 14.86
N LEU A 12 -9.95 -41.26 15.80
CA LEU A 12 -10.50 -40.58 16.96
C LEU A 12 -10.76 -39.11 16.59
N VAL A 13 -12.04 -38.78 16.44
CA VAL A 13 -12.54 -37.42 16.31
C VAL A 13 -12.54 -36.78 17.70
N ALA A 14 -11.65 -35.82 17.94
CA ALA A 14 -11.69 -34.95 19.11
C ALA A 14 -12.21 -33.57 18.69
N ARG A 15 -13.54 -33.39 18.77
CA ARG A 15 -14.19 -32.06 18.74
C ARG A 15 -14.00 -31.43 20.11
N ILE A 16 -13.20 -30.37 20.19
CA ILE A 16 -13.15 -29.50 21.36
C ILE A 16 -14.35 -28.56 21.30
N ALA A 17 -15.32 -28.79 22.18
CA ALA A 17 -16.44 -27.90 22.44
C ALA A 17 -15.94 -26.66 23.20
N ARG A 18 -16.26 -25.46 22.70
CA ARG A 18 -16.24 -24.22 23.46
C ARG A 18 -17.69 -23.77 23.70
N PRO A 19 -18.05 -23.34 24.92
CA PRO A 19 -19.42 -23.02 25.27
C PRO A 19 -19.82 -21.66 24.66
N ALA A 20 -20.94 -21.66 23.96
CA ALA A 20 -21.64 -20.45 23.54
C ALA A 20 -22.34 -19.82 24.77
N VAL A 21 -21.99 -18.57 25.06
CA VAL A 21 -22.71 -17.72 26.02
C VAL A 21 -23.90 -17.12 25.27
N PRO A 22 -25.16 -17.32 25.70
CA PRO A 22 -26.28 -16.63 25.09
C PRO A 22 -26.38 -15.21 25.69
N LEU A 23 -26.09 -14.20 24.88
CA LEU A 23 -26.45 -12.82 25.17
C LEU A 23 -27.97 -12.69 25.02
N ALA A 24 -28.65 -12.63 26.16
CA ALA A 24 -30.06 -12.31 26.25
C ALA A 24 -30.28 -10.87 25.75
N VAL A 25 -30.92 -10.74 24.58
CA VAL A 25 -31.45 -9.47 24.09
C VAL A 25 -32.79 -9.23 24.77
N THR A 26 -32.79 -8.47 25.86
CA THR A 26 -34.01 -7.91 26.45
C THR A 26 -34.41 -6.68 25.65
N ALA A 27 -35.35 -6.85 24.73
CA ALA A 27 -36.06 -5.75 24.08
C ALA A 27 -37.13 -5.21 25.05
N ALA A 28 -36.85 -4.08 25.70
CA ALA A 28 -37.85 -3.35 26.46
C ALA A 28 -38.66 -2.46 25.49
N MET A 29 -39.91 -2.88 25.23
CA MET A 29 -40.94 -2.02 24.64
C MET A 29 -41.29 -0.89 25.61
N LEU A 30 -41.11 0.36 25.18
CA LEU A 30 -41.65 1.54 25.87
C LEU A 30 -42.88 2.04 25.10
N LEU A 31 -44.03 1.91 25.77
CA LEU A 31 -45.33 2.43 25.38
C LEU A 31 -45.32 3.97 25.34
N CYS A 32 -45.91 4.53 24.29
CA CYS A 32 -46.38 5.92 24.26
C CYS A 32 -47.54 6.11 25.23
N ALA A 33 -47.42 7.10 26.11
CA ALA A 33 -48.54 7.86 26.67
C ALA A 33 -48.13 9.35 26.72
N PRO A 34 -48.98 10.30 26.29
CA PRO A 34 -48.65 11.72 26.29
C PRO A 34 -48.96 12.27 27.68
N GLY A 35 -47.92 12.65 28.41
CA GLY A 35 -48.02 13.33 29.70
C GLY A 35 -46.95 14.41 29.76
N LEU A 36 -47.40 15.66 29.87
CA LEU A 36 -46.54 16.83 30.08
C LEU A 36 -45.67 16.62 31.33
N ALA A 37 -44.37 16.44 31.15
CA ALA A 37 -43.38 16.56 32.20
C ALA A 37 -42.11 17.16 31.58
N SER A 38 -41.85 18.42 31.91
CA SER A 38 -40.55 19.04 31.68
C SER A 38 -39.52 18.31 32.52
N ALA A 39 -38.74 17.41 31.91
CA ALA A 39 -37.54 16.90 32.53
C ALA A 39 -36.47 17.99 32.44
N ASP A 40 -36.14 18.59 33.59
CA ASP A 40 -34.90 19.36 33.75
C ASP A 40 -33.71 18.49 33.31
N PRO A 41 -32.80 18.96 32.44
CA PRO A 41 -31.58 18.24 32.18
C PRO A 41 -30.68 18.43 33.42
N ALA A 42 -30.73 17.46 34.34
CA ALA A 42 -29.84 17.44 35.48
C ALA A 42 -28.37 17.42 35.01
N PRO A 43 -27.44 18.10 35.72
CA PRO A 43 -26.01 18.17 35.37
C PRO A 43 -25.33 16.79 35.20
N ASP A 44 -25.88 15.73 35.78
CA ASP A 44 -25.42 14.34 35.62
C ASP A 44 -25.51 13.83 34.17
N SER A 45 -26.47 14.32 33.38
CA SER A 45 -26.65 13.90 31.98
C SER A 45 -25.57 14.47 31.04
N LEU A 46 -25.09 15.68 31.30
CA LEU A 46 -24.02 16.31 30.53
C LEU A 46 -22.66 15.69 30.87
N ALA A 47 -22.43 15.37 32.16
CA ALA A 47 -21.21 14.68 32.59
C ALA A 47 -21.10 13.28 31.94
N ALA A 48 -22.21 12.54 31.83
CA ALA A 48 -22.25 11.27 31.11
C ALA A 48 -21.91 11.42 29.62
N LEU A 49 -22.50 12.40 28.93
CA LEU A 49 -22.19 12.69 27.52
C LEU A 49 -20.72 13.08 27.29
N ILE A 50 -20.11 13.82 28.21
CA ILE A 50 -18.67 14.16 28.14
C ILE A 50 -17.82 12.91 28.28
N ALA A 51 -18.16 12.01 29.22
CA ALA A 51 -17.47 10.74 29.40
C ALA A 51 -17.60 9.83 28.16
N ASP A 52 -18.78 9.76 27.56
CA ASP A 52 -19.04 8.97 26.36
C ASP A 52 -18.24 9.48 25.15
N VAL A 53 -18.15 10.80 24.96
CA VAL A 53 -17.32 11.41 23.91
C VAL A 53 -15.84 11.10 24.15
N ALA A 54 -15.35 11.18 25.39
CA ALA A 54 -13.97 10.87 25.72
C ALA A 54 -13.64 9.39 25.46
N GLN A 55 -14.53 8.47 25.87
CA GLN A 55 -14.38 7.04 25.61
C GLN A 55 -14.40 6.72 24.11
N ALA A 56 -15.28 7.36 23.36
CA ALA A 56 -15.35 7.17 21.91
C ALA A 56 -14.08 7.70 21.20
N ASN A 57 -13.55 8.84 21.63
CA ASN A 57 -12.27 9.36 21.13
C ASN A 57 -11.09 8.41 21.44
N GLN A 58 -11.05 7.80 22.63
CA GLN A 58 -10.03 6.78 22.94
C GLN A 58 -10.13 5.58 21.99
N ARG A 59 -11.35 5.08 21.73
CA ARG A 59 -11.55 3.98 20.78
C ARG A 59 -11.10 4.33 19.35
N LEU A 60 -11.27 5.58 18.92
CA LEU A 60 -10.72 6.03 17.63
C LEU A 60 -9.20 6.01 17.60
N GLN A 61 -8.54 6.42 18.69
CA GLN A 61 -7.07 6.36 18.77
C GLN A 61 -6.58 4.91 18.68
N ASP A 62 -7.25 4.00 19.40
CA ASP A 62 -6.92 2.57 19.37
C ASP A 62 -7.13 1.97 17.97
N LEU A 63 -8.25 2.30 17.31
CA LEU A 63 -8.52 1.90 15.92
C LEU A 63 -7.50 2.51 14.94
N GLY A 64 -7.09 3.76 15.16
CA GLY A 64 -6.03 4.42 14.40
C GLY A 64 -4.70 3.69 14.49
N ALA A 65 -4.31 3.25 15.69
CA ALA A 65 -3.12 2.43 15.90
C ALA A 65 -3.24 1.06 15.20
N GLN A 66 -4.40 0.41 15.29
CA GLN A 66 -4.65 -0.85 14.58
C GLN A 66 -4.53 -0.69 13.07
N ILE A 67 -5.05 0.39 12.47
CA ILE A 67 -4.91 0.66 11.03
C ILE A 67 -3.43 0.72 10.62
N GLN A 68 -2.55 1.29 11.45
CA GLN A 68 -1.11 1.32 11.15
C GLN A 68 -0.49 -0.08 11.17
N THR A 69 -0.82 -0.89 12.18
CA THR A 69 -0.36 -2.29 12.26
C THR A 69 -0.85 -3.12 11.08
N GLU A 70 -2.11 -2.95 10.67
CA GLU A 70 -2.67 -3.66 9.51
C GLU A 70 -2.01 -3.17 8.20
N LYS A 71 -1.62 -1.90 8.10
CA LYS A 71 -0.84 -1.38 6.96
C LYS A 71 0.54 -2.00 6.85
N GLU A 72 1.26 -2.11 7.96
CA GLU A 72 2.54 -2.83 8.00
C GLU A 72 2.37 -4.29 7.55
N SER A 73 1.28 -4.93 7.97
CA SER A 73 0.94 -6.30 7.58
C SER A 73 0.66 -6.44 6.08
N VAL A 74 -0.08 -5.50 5.47
CA VAL A 74 -0.30 -5.47 4.01
C VAL A 74 1.01 -5.21 3.27
N ASN A 75 1.83 -4.26 3.72
CA ASN A 75 3.12 -3.96 3.09
C ASN A 75 4.06 -5.16 3.14
N LYS A 76 4.09 -5.87 4.27
CA LYS A 76 4.83 -7.12 4.40
C LYS A 76 4.32 -8.17 3.42
N ALA A 77 3.00 -8.38 3.34
CA ALA A 77 2.41 -9.36 2.44
C ALA A 77 2.71 -9.06 0.96
N LEU A 78 2.78 -7.78 0.57
CA LEU A 78 3.19 -7.38 -0.78
C LEU A 78 4.63 -7.80 -1.10
N VAL A 79 5.56 -7.61 -0.15
CA VAL A 79 6.97 -8.03 -0.31
C VAL A 79 7.07 -9.55 -0.36
N ASP A 80 6.30 -10.26 0.48
CA ASP A 80 6.29 -11.72 0.52
C ASP A 80 5.75 -12.30 -0.82
N VAL A 81 4.71 -11.70 -1.41
CA VAL A 81 4.19 -12.08 -2.74
C VAL A 81 5.22 -11.84 -3.84
N GLN A 82 5.89 -10.68 -3.82
CA GLN A 82 6.91 -10.38 -4.83
C GLN A 82 8.07 -11.39 -4.76
N THR A 83 8.58 -11.65 -3.56
CA THR A 83 9.67 -12.62 -3.33
C THR A 83 9.26 -14.01 -3.79
N ALA A 84 8.06 -14.47 -3.45
CA ALA A 84 7.55 -15.78 -3.87
C ALA A 84 7.44 -15.90 -5.40
N ARG A 85 7.06 -14.82 -6.10
CA ARG A 85 7.00 -14.81 -7.58
C ARG A 85 8.39 -14.89 -8.20
N GLU A 86 9.36 -14.15 -7.67
CA GLU A 86 10.75 -14.20 -8.13
C GLU A 86 11.35 -15.61 -7.94
N ASP A 87 11.05 -16.27 -6.82
CA ASP A 87 11.45 -17.65 -6.54
C ASP A 87 10.78 -18.65 -7.49
N ALA A 88 9.49 -18.47 -7.80
CA ALA A 88 8.77 -19.31 -8.75
C ALA A 88 9.31 -19.17 -10.19
N GLU A 89 9.69 -17.97 -10.60
CA GLU A 89 10.36 -17.74 -11.88
C GLU A 89 11.76 -18.36 -11.93
N ALA A 90 12.52 -18.29 -10.84
CA ALA A 90 13.81 -18.96 -10.73
C ALA A 90 13.67 -20.48 -10.80
N ALA A 91 12.67 -21.04 -10.12
CA ALA A 91 12.35 -22.46 -10.18
C ALA A 91 11.92 -22.89 -11.59
N GLN A 92 11.15 -22.06 -12.30
CA GLN A 92 10.79 -22.32 -13.70
C GLN A 92 12.03 -22.40 -14.60
N ARG A 93 12.96 -21.44 -14.48
CA ARG A 93 14.22 -21.47 -15.25
C ARG A 93 15.03 -22.73 -15.00
N ASN A 94 15.05 -23.23 -13.75
CA ASN A 94 15.71 -24.49 -13.41
C ASN A 94 15.04 -25.70 -14.04
N VAL A 95 13.69 -25.73 -14.09
CA VAL A 95 12.94 -26.76 -14.81
C VAL A 95 13.32 -26.74 -16.29
N ASP A 96 13.27 -25.58 -16.94
CA ASP A 96 13.58 -25.45 -18.37
C ASP A 96 15.02 -25.90 -18.68
N ALA A 97 15.98 -25.48 -17.86
CA ALA A 97 17.38 -25.90 -17.99
C ALA A 97 17.56 -27.42 -17.80
N SER A 98 16.86 -28.01 -16.83
CA SER A 98 16.91 -29.46 -16.59
C SER A 98 16.28 -30.27 -17.73
N GLN A 99 15.16 -29.79 -18.29
CA GLN A 99 14.49 -30.38 -19.45
C GLN A 99 15.40 -30.38 -20.68
N GLN A 100 16.11 -29.27 -20.90
CA GLN A 100 17.10 -29.15 -21.96
C GLN A 100 18.27 -30.14 -21.74
N ALA A 101 18.79 -30.25 -20.53
CA ALA A 101 19.88 -31.18 -20.22
C ALA A 101 19.48 -32.66 -20.45
N VAL A 102 18.23 -33.02 -20.17
CA VAL A 102 17.69 -34.36 -20.50
C VAL A 102 17.59 -34.55 -22.02
N THR A 103 17.15 -33.53 -22.75
CA THR A 103 17.11 -33.54 -24.23
C THR A 103 18.51 -33.75 -24.82
N ASP A 104 19.49 -33.01 -24.32
CA ASP A 104 20.89 -33.10 -24.78
C ASP A 104 21.48 -34.48 -24.46
N ALA A 105 21.19 -35.04 -23.27
CA ALA A 105 21.62 -36.38 -22.90
C ALA A 105 21.03 -37.46 -23.83
N ASN A 106 19.74 -37.35 -24.19
CA ASN A 106 19.11 -38.25 -25.15
C ASN A 106 19.75 -38.13 -26.54
N ALA A 107 20.07 -36.91 -26.99
CA ALA A 107 20.73 -36.67 -28.27
C ALA A 107 22.17 -37.23 -28.30
N ALA A 108 22.90 -37.15 -27.18
CA ALA A 108 24.23 -37.73 -27.03
C ALA A 108 24.19 -39.26 -27.11
N ILE A 109 23.24 -39.90 -26.43
CA ILE A 109 23.00 -41.35 -26.52
C ILE A 109 22.70 -41.77 -27.95
N ALA A 110 21.77 -41.08 -28.62
CA ALA A 110 21.41 -41.39 -30.01
C ALA A 110 22.60 -41.20 -30.97
N THR A 111 23.44 -40.19 -30.73
CA THR A 111 24.65 -39.93 -31.53
C THR A 111 25.71 -40.99 -31.30
N ALA A 112 25.93 -41.41 -30.05
CA ALA A 112 26.85 -42.50 -29.72
C ALA A 112 26.39 -43.81 -30.38
N GLN A 113 25.11 -44.17 -30.26
CA GLN A 113 24.55 -45.36 -30.90
C GLN A 113 24.77 -45.35 -32.41
N ARG A 114 24.43 -44.25 -33.11
CA ARG A 114 24.68 -44.14 -34.56
C ARG A 114 26.15 -44.27 -34.94
N ARG A 115 27.08 -43.79 -34.11
CA ARG A 115 28.52 -43.94 -34.35
C ARG A 115 28.93 -45.41 -34.20
N PHE A 116 28.42 -46.10 -33.18
CA PHE A 116 28.66 -47.53 -33.00
C PHE A 116 28.07 -48.36 -34.13
N ASP A 117 26.83 -48.09 -34.55
CA ASP A 117 26.19 -48.79 -35.67
C ASP A 117 26.98 -48.60 -36.96
N LYS A 118 27.38 -47.36 -37.28
CA LYS A 118 28.22 -47.07 -38.46
C LYS A 118 29.57 -47.78 -38.40
N PHE A 119 30.20 -47.79 -37.23
CA PHE A 119 31.47 -48.49 -37.04
C PHE A 119 31.30 -50.01 -37.21
N ALA A 120 30.27 -50.59 -36.60
CA ALA A 120 29.98 -52.02 -36.71
C ALA A 120 29.69 -52.42 -38.15
N VAL A 121 28.90 -51.63 -38.88
CA VAL A 121 28.65 -51.82 -40.31
C VAL A 121 29.95 -51.67 -41.11
N ALA A 122 30.77 -50.64 -40.85
CA ALA A 122 32.05 -50.46 -41.54
C ALA A 122 33.03 -51.60 -41.27
N THR A 123 33.04 -52.15 -40.06
CA THR A 123 33.87 -53.30 -39.66
C THR A 123 33.30 -54.63 -40.13
N TYR A 124 32.01 -54.70 -40.45
CA TYR A 124 31.40 -55.88 -41.06
C TYR A 124 31.61 -55.89 -42.58
N VAL A 125 31.37 -54.73 -43.23
CA VAL A 125 31.48 -54.55 -44.69
C VAL A 125 32.94 -54.48 -45.14
N ASN A 126 33.77 -53.70 -44.44
CA ASN A 126 35.22 -53.59 -44.69
C ASN A 126 36.04 -54.35 -43.64
N GLY A 127 35.38 -55.20 -42.84
CA GLY A 127 36.05 -56.23 -42.05
C GLY A 127 36.94 -57.09 -42.91
N PRO A 128 37.73 -58.01 -42.33
CA PRO A 128 38.95 -58.51 -42.93
C PRO A 128 38.66 -59.51 -44.06
N SER A 129 37.94 -59.10 -45.10
CA SER A 129 37.94 -59.75 -46.38
C SER A 129 39.34 -59.68 -46.99
N ASP A 130 40.14 -58.66 -46.65
CA ASP A 130 41.60 -58.72 -46.78
C ASP A 130 42.24 -59.38 -45.55
N GLY A 131 42.08 -58.90 -44.32
CA GLY A 131 42.88 -59.39 -43.18
C GLY A 131 42.66 -60.85 -42.70
N TYR A 132 41.58 -61.56 -43.07
CA TYR A 132 41.46 -63.02 -42.84
C TYR A 132 41.96 -63.82 -44.05
N LEU A 133 41.97 -63.22 -45.26
CA LEU A 133 42.50 -63.82 -46.49
C LEU A 133 44.00 -63.51 -46.69
N THR A 134 44.54 -62.47 -46.03
CA THR A 134 45.93 -62.03 -46.05
C THR A 134 46.62 -62.15 -44.68
N ALA A 135 45.93 -62.61 -43.64
CA ALA A 135 46.57 -62.97 -42.36
C ALA A 135 47.58 -64.08 -42.62
N THR A 136 48.85 -63.75 -42.55
CA THR A 136 49.95 -64.70 -42.76
C THR A 136 50.25 -65.54 -41.53
N THR A 137 49.75 -65.15 -40.35
CA THR A 137 49.99 -65.85 -39.09
C THR A 137 48.73 -66.00 -38.24
N PRO A 138 48.62 -67.05 -37.41
CA PRO A 138 47.55 -67.19 -36.42
C PRO A 138 47.43 -66.00 -35.45
N ASP A 139 48.54 -65.31 -35.16
CA ASP A 139 48.57 -64.15 -34.26
C ASP A 139 47.82 -62.94 -34.85
N ASP A 140 47.86 -62.74 -36.17
CA ASP A 140 47.15 -61.64 -36.86
C ASP A 140 45.62 -61.79 -36.77
N MET A 141 45.13 -63.02 -36.83
CA MET A 141 43.71 -63.34 -36.66
C MET A 141 43.24 -63.09 -35.22
N ILE A 142 44.06 -63.47 -34.24
CA ILE A 142 43.79 -63.26 -32.80
C ILE A 142 43.84 -61.76 -32.45
N ALA A 143 44.80 -61.01 -33.02
CA ALA A 143 44.91 -59.56 -32.83
C ALA A 143 43.67 -58.82 -33.36
N THR A 144 43.14 -59.24 -34.51
CA THR A 144 41.94 -58.64 -35.10
C THR A 144 40.67 -58.96 -34.29
N ALA A 145 40.52 -60.21 -33.84
CA ALA A 145 39.40 -60.62 -32.99
C ALA A 145 39.42 -59.92 -31.62
N SER A 146 40.59 -59.77 -31.01
CA SER A 146 40.76 -59.09 -29.72
C SER A 146 40.54 -57.57 -29.81
N ALA A 147 40.90 -56.93 -30.93
CA ALA A 147 40.58 -55.53 -31.19
C ALA A 147 39.05 -55.28 -31.29
N GLY A 148 38.32 -56.16 -31.99
CA GLY A 148 36.85 -56.10 -32.06
C GLY A 148 36.18 -56.28 -30.71
N GLN A 149 36.66 -57.23 -29.88
CA GLN A 149 36.16 -57.42 -28.52
C GLN A 149 36.43 -56.21 -27.62
N THR A 150 37.65 -55.65 -27.68
CA THR A 150 38.04 -54.48 -26.89
C THR A 150 37.17 -53.27 -27.22
N LEU A 151 36.86 -53.07 -28.50
CA LEU A 151 36.04 -51.94 -28.92
C LEU A 151 34.57 -52.12 -28.55
N SER A 152 34.01 -53.33 -28.68
CA SER A 152 32.65 -53.63 -28.20
C SER A 152 32.53 -53.36 -26.70
N ALA A 153 33.51 -53.79 -25.90
CA ALA A 153 33.55 -53.49 -24.47
C ALA A 153 33.67 -51.97 -24.18
N SER A 154 34.47 -51.24 -24.97
CA SER A 154 34.59 -49.78 -24.85
C SER A 154 33.27 -49.06 -25.19
N SER A 155 32.57 -49.55 -26.22
CA SER A 155 31.25 -49.07 -26.63
C SER A 155 30.19 -49.28 -25.56
N GLU A 156 30.10 -50.49 -25.02
CA GLU A 156 29.20 -50.82 -23.90
C GLU A 156 29.47 -49.89 -22.71
N GLN A 157 30.74 -49.72 -22.35
CA GLN A 157 31.13 -48.84 -21.25
C GLN A 157 30.73 -47.37 -21.50
N ALA A 158 30.90 -46.88 -22.74
CA ALA A 158 30.48 -45.53 -23.11
C ALA A 158 28.96 -45.36 -23.03
N MET A 159 28.18 -46.33 -23.52
CA MET A 159 26.72 -46.32 -23.44
C MET A 159 26.24 -46.40 -21.99
N THR A 160 26.84 -47.25 -21.15
CA THR A 160 26.53 -47.30 -19.71
C THR A 160 26.76 -45.95 -19.04
N LYS A 161 27.88 -45.26 -19.33
CA LYS A 161 28.16 -43.92 -18.79
C LYS A 161 27.13 -42.90 -19.25
N LEU A 162 26.75 -42.91 -20.53
CA LEU A 162 25.75 -41.98 -21.07
C LEU A 162 24.35 -42.23 -20.49
N GLN A 163 23.94 -43.50 -20.34
CA GLN A 163 22.67 -43.86 -19.71
C GLN A 163 22.63 -43.45 -18.23
N ARG A 164 23.74 -43.63 -17.50
CA ARG A 164 23.87 -43.14 -16.14
C ARG A 164 23.74 -41.61 -16.07
N ALA A 165 24.46 -40.89 -16.94
CA ALA A 165 24.37 -39.43 -17.00
C ALA A 165 22.94 -38.96 -17.31
N ARG A 166 22.23 -39.61 -18.24
CA ARG A 166 20.81 -39.35 -18.52
C ARG A 166 19.95 -39.55 -17.27
N THR A 167 20.11 -40.65 -16.54
CA THR A 167 19.37 -40.91 -15.30
C THR A 167 19.62 -39.82 -14.26
N GLU A 168 20.87 -39.37 -14.10
CA GLU A 168 21.20 -38.25 -13.21
C GLU A 168 20.49 -36.95 -13.63
N GLN A 169 20.38 -36.66 -14.93
CA GLN A 169 19.63 -35.50 -15.41
C GLN A 169 18.11 -35.62 -15.18
N VAL A 170 17.52 -36.79 -15.40
CA VAL A 170 16.08 -37.03 -15.15
C VAL A 170 15.74 -36.90 -13.66
N ASN A 171 16.65 -37.32 -12.78
CA ASN A 171 16.50 -37.12 -11.33
C ASN A 171 16.51 -35.63 -10.99
N LYS A 172 17.45 -34.86 -11.54
CA LYS A 172 17.50 -33.39 -11.38
C LYS A 172 16.26 -32.69 -11.92
N GLU A 173 15.73 -33.12 -13.07
CA GLU A 173 14.47 -32.59 -13.62
C GLU A 173 13.29 -32.83 -12.66
N SER A 174 13.24 -34.01 -12.04
CA SER A 174 12.19 -34.34 -11.06
C SER A 174 12.29 -33.49 -9.79
N GLU A 175 13.51 -33.26 -9.29
CA GLU A 175 13.75 -32.35 -8.17
C GLU A 175 13.38 -30.90 -8.52
N ALA A 176 13.75 -30.43 -9.72
CA ALA A 176 13.40 -29.09 -10.20
C ALA A 176 11.88 -28.90 -10.32
N ARG A 177 11.15 -29.90 -10.83
CA ARG A 177 9.68 -29.86 -10.91
C ARG A 177 9.03 -29.80 -9.54
N LEU A 178 9.54 -30.56 -8.56
CA LEU A 178 9.05 -30.49 -7.18
C LEU A 178 9.34 -29.12 -6.55
N ALA A 179 10.53 -28.57 -6.78
CA ALA A 179 10.89 -27.23 -6.32
C ALA A 179 9.95 -26.16 -6.92
N LYS A 180 9.64 -26.27 -8.21
CA LYS A 180 8.65 -25.40 -8.87
C LYS A 180 7.27 -25.53 -8.22
N GLN A 181 6.76 -26.74 -8.00
CA GLN A 181 5.45 -26.91 -7.35
C GLN A 181 5.40 -26.25 -5.97
N LYS A 182 6.47 -26.37 -5.18
CA LYS A 182 6.57 -25.71 -3.88
C LYS A 182 6.60 -24.19 -4.00
N ALA A 183 7.31 -23.65 -4.98
CA ALA A 183 7.38 -22.22 -5.23
C ALA A 183 6.02 -21.67 -5.70
N ASP A 184 5.34 -22.36 -6.61
CA ASP A 184 3.99 -21.99 -7.08
C ASP A 184 2.98 -22.03 -5.90
N GLN A 185 3.08 -23.02 -5.00
CA GLN A 185 2.27 -23.05 -3.78
C GLN A 185 2.59 -21.87 -2.85
N ALA A 186 3.86 -21.52 -2.68
CA ALA A 186 4.26 -20.37 -1.86
C ALA A 186 3.70 -19.06 -2.42
N VAL A 187 3.62 -18.91 -3.75
CA VAL A 187 2.93 -17.77 -4.39
C VAL A 187 1.45 -17.75 -4.01
N ALA A 188 0.76 -18.88 -4.08
CA ALA A 188 -0.65 -18.97 -3.71
C ALA A 188 -0.89 -18.62 -2.23
N ASP A 189 -0.05 -19.15 -1.33
CA ASP A 189 -0.14 -18.90 0.11
C ASP A 189 0.16 -17.43 0.46
N ALA A 190 1.16 -16.84 -0.20
CA ALA A 190 1.49 -15.43 -0.04
C ALA A 190 0.35 -14.52 -0.53
N GLN A 191 -0.28 -14.89 -1.65
CA GLN A 191 -1.38 -14.12 -2.22
C GLN A 191 -2.65 -14.21 -1.35
N ALA A 192 -2.95 -15.40 -0.80
CA ALA A 192 -4.03 -15.56 0.18
C ALA A 192 -3.76 -14.73 1.45
N SER A 193 -2.51 -14.65 1.90
CA SER A 193 -2.11 -13.83 3.05
C SER A 193 -2.27 -12.33 2.76
N GLN A 194 -1.94 -11.89 1.55
CA GLN A 194 -2.18 -10.52 1.09
C GLN A 194 -3.68 -10.19 1.10
N ASP A 195 -4.51 -11.05 0.52
CA ASP A 195 -5.96 -10.83 0.46
C ASP A 195 -6.57 -10.74 1.87
N ALA A 196 -6.13 -11.60 2.79
CA ALA A 196 -6.55 -11.57 4.19
C ALA A 196 -6.13 -10.26 4.90
N ALA A 197 -4.91 -9.78 4.69
CA ALA A 197 -4.42 -8.54 5.26
C ALA A 197 -5.19 -7.32 4.71
N VAL A 198 -5.48 -7.29 3.41
CA VAL A 198 -6.27 -6.24 2.77
C VAL A 198 -7.71 -6.24 3.27
N ALA A 199 -8.32 -7.41 3.41
CA ALA A 199 -9.68 -7.55 3.95
C ALA A 199 -9.77 -7.01 5.38
N LYS A 200 -8.79 -7.37 6.23
CA LYS A 200 -8.74 -6.92 7.62
C LYS A 200 -8.54 -5.41 7.73
N LEU A 201 -7.61 -4.84 6.96
CA LEU A 201 -7.41 -3.38 6.90
C LEU A 201 -8.69 -2.65 6.47
N THR A 202 -9.39 -3.18 5.45
CA THR A 202 -10.64 -2.61 4.95
C THR A 202 -11.74 -2.65 6.02
N GLU A 203 -11.85 -3.76 6.76
CA GLU A 203 -12.79 -3.88 7.87
C GLU A 203 -12.49 -2.88 8.99
N THR A 204 -11.22 -2.77 9.41
CA THR A 204 -10.82 -1.79 10.45
C THR A 204 -11.09 -0.36 10.02
N GLN A 205 -10.86 -0.02 8.75
CA GLN A 205 -11.20 1.31 8.20
C GLN A 205 -12.70 1.58 8.22
N ARG A 206 -13.53 0.58 7.91
CA ARG A 206 -14.99 0.71 8.01
C ARG A 206 -15.41 0.97 9.45
N THR A 207 -14.90 0.19 10.41
CA THR A 207 -15.19 0.37 11.84
C THR A 207 -14.74 1.75 12.34
N PHE A 208 -13.58 2.24 11.88
CA PHE A 208 -13.12 3.59 12.18
C PHE A 208 -14.12 4.65 11.67
N GLY A 209 -14.60 4.51 10.44
CA GLY A 209 -15.62 5.40 9.87
C GLY A 209 -16.93 5.38 10.65
N ASP A 210 -17.43 4.20 11.02
CA ASP A 210 -18.65 4.04 11.84
C ASP A 210 -18.48 4.71 13.22
N GLN A 211 -17.31 4.53 13.86
CA GLN A 211 -17.00 5.14 15.16
C GLN A 211 -16.92 6.67 15.09
N GLN A 212 -16.40 7.22 13.98
CA GLN A 212 -16.36 8.66 13.75
C GLN A 212 -17.77 9.26 13.64
N GLN A 213 -18.69 8.57 12.96
CA GLN A 213 -20.09 9.02 12.89
C GLN A 213 -20.75 9.04 14.27
N GLN A 214 -20.49 8.04 15.11
CA GLN A 214 -21.01 7.99 16.47
C GLN A 214 -20.50 9.16 17.32
N ILE A 215 -19.23 9.53 17.19
CA ILE A 215 -18.67 10.69 17.91
C ILE A 215 -19.35 11.98 17.48
N ASN A 216 -19.57 12.16 16.18
CA ASN A 216 -20.27 13.34 15.67
C ASN A 216 -21.69 13.45 16.24
N GLN A 217 -22.39 12.32 16.38
CA GLN A 217 -23.72 12.26 16.99
C GLN A 217 -23.67 12.59 18.50
N LEU A 218 -22.75 11.99 19.26
CA LEU A 218 -22.57 12.27 20.70
C LEU A 218 -22.18 13.73 20.94
N ALA A 219 -21.32 14.28 20.09
CA ALA A 219 -20.93 15.69 20.15
C ALA A 219 -22.12 16.62 19.90
N ALA A 220 -23.01 16.29 18.95
CA ALA A 220 -24.22 17.05 18.68
C ALA A 220 -25.20 16.99 19.88
N GLN A 221 -25.41 15.80 20.45
CA GLN A 221 -26.27 15.62 21.64
C GLN A 221 -25.74 16.41 22.85
N ARG A 222 -24.44 16.36 23.11
CA ARG A 222 -23.79 17.17 24.15
C ARG A 222 -24.01 18.67 23.91
N ASN A 223 -23.83 19.14 22.69
CA ASN A 223 -24.01 20.56 22.37
C ASN A 223 -25.48 21.01 22.57
N GLU A 224 -26.45 20.15 22.20
CA GLU A 224 -27.86 20.40 22.44
C GLU A 224 -28.21 20.45 23.93
N ALA A 225 -27.68 19.51 24.73
CA ALA A 225 -27.85 19.48 26.17
C ALA A 225 -27.27 20.73 26.85
N GLN A 226 -26.08 21.17 26.41
CA GLN A 226 -25.45 22.41 26.88
C GLN A 226 -26.32 23.64 26.56
N ALA A 227 -26.84 23.73 25.34
CA ALA A 227 -27.71 24.84 24.93
C ALA A 227 -29.00 24.91 25.77
N LYS A 228 -29.61 23.76 26.10
CA LYS A 228 -30.78 23.70 26.98
C LYS A 228 -30.45 24.15 28.41
N LEU A 229 -29.29 23.73 28.95
CA LEU A 229 -28.83 24.16 30.27
C LEU A 229 -28.59 25.68 30.32
N ASP A 230 -27.98 26.25 29.28
CA ASP A 230 -27.72 27.68 29.20
C ASP A 230 -29.01 28.50 29.06
N ALA A 231 -29.98 28.01 28.28
CA ALA A 231 -31.31 28.61 28.19
C ALA A 231 -32.06 28.57 29.54
N ALA A 232 -31.99 27.45 30.27
CA ALA A 232 -32.58 27.34 31.61
C ALA A 232 -31.92 28.31 32.62
N ARG A 233 -30.59 28.47 32.54
CA ARG A 233 -29.86 29.45 33.37
C ARG A 233 -30.24 30.89 33.04
N GLN A 234 -30.43 31.22 31.76
CA GLN A 234 -30.89 32.54 31.35
C GLN A 234 -32.32 32.82 31.80
N ALA A 235 -33.20 31.82 31.74
CA ALA A 235 -34.58 31.94 32.25
C ALA A 235 -34.64 32.07 33.78
N ALA A 236 -33.66 31.51 34.50
CA ALA A 236 -33.53 31.61 35.95
C ALA A 236 -32.80 32.87 36.43
N ALA A 237 -32.27 33.71 35.53
CA ALA A 237 -31.63 34.96 35.90
C ALA A 237 -32.68 35.99 36.38
N PRO A 238 -32.52 36.62 37.57
CA PRO A 238 -33.49 37.58 38.07
C PRO A 238 -33.54 38.82 37.17
N ALA A 239 -34.75 39.30 36.88
CA ALA A 239 -34.98 40.55 36.15
C ALA A 239 -34.44 41.74 36.96
N GLY A 240 -33.19 42.12 36.70
CA GLY A 240 -32.60 43.35 37.22
C GLY A 240 -33.24 44.57 36.53
N GLY A 241 -34.15 45.24 37.22
CA GLY A 241 -34.68 46.55 36.81
C GLY A 241 -33.61 47.66 36.85
N PRO A 242 -33.85 48.80 36.19
CA PRO A 242 -32.86 49.88 36.10
C PRO A 242 -32.70 50.59 37.45
N VAL A 243 -31.47 50.71 37.93
CA VAL A 243 -31.11 51.56 39.07
C VAL A 243 -30.79 52.96 38.55
N PRO A 244 -31.39 54.05 39.08
CA PRO A 244 -31.04 55.41 38.68
C PRO A 244 -29.72 55.83 39.35
N THR A 245 -28.77 56.29 38.55
CA THR A 245 -27.52 56.88 39.01
C THR A 245 -27.74 58.31 39.47
N ALA A 246 -27.52 58.57 40.76
CA ALA A 246 -27.47 59.91 41.33
C ALA A 246 -26.03 60.24 41.76
N GLY A 247 -25.53 61.37 41.25
CA GLY A 247 -24.67 62.31 41.96
C GLY A 247 -23.24 61.89 42.29
N ALA A 248 -22.27 62.49 41.58
CA ALA A 248 -20.90 62.65 42.06
C ALA A 248 -20.85 63.49 43.37
N PRO A 249 -19.71 63.47 44.09
CA PRO A 249 -18.81 64.62 43.90
C PRO A 249 -17.31 64.28 43.81
N SER A 250 -16.64 65.28 43.26
CA SER A 250 -15.23 65.56 43.03
C SER A 250 -14.26 65.32 44.19
N GLY A 251 -13.02 64.94 43.85
CA GLY A 251 -11.85 64.99 44.74
C GLY A 251 -10.54 64.57 44.04
N ASP A 252 -9.87 65.56 43.44
CA ASP A 252 -8.43 65.71 43.14
C ASP A 252 -7.42 64.55 43.33
N ARG A 253 -6.62 64.33 42.27
CA ARG A 253 -5.14 64.54 42.19
C ARG A 253 -4.22 63.36 41.84
N TRP A 254 -3.35 63.65 40.85
CA TRP A 254 -2.03 63.08 40.47
C TRP A 254 -1.96 61.94 39.41
N GLU A 255 -1.81 62.41 38.16
CA GLU A 255 -0.73 62.11 37.17
C GLU A 255 -0.13 60.70 37.01
N GLY A 256 -0.16 60.22 35.76
CA GLY A 256 0.98 59.53 35.14
C GLY A 256 0.65 58.39 34.16
N GLY A 257 0.61 58.67 32.85
CA GLY A 257 0.87 57.68 31.78
C GLY A 257 -0.32 57.31 30.89
N GLY A 258 -0.28 57.74 29.62
CA GLY A 258 -1.29 57.45 28.60
C GLY A 258 -1.35 55.98 28.14
N PRO A 259 -2.44 55.59 27.45
CA PRO A 259 -2.75 54.18 27.17
C PRO A 259 -2.06 53.68 25.90
N GLY A 260 -1.19 52.67 26.06
CA GLY A 260 -0.88 51.76 24.96
C GLY A 260 -2.12 50.92 24.67
N ALA A 261 -2.72 51.12 23.49
CA ALA A 261 -3.82 50.33 23.01
C ALA A 261 -3.49 48.84 23.09
N ALA A 262 -4.22 48.11 23.93
CA ALA A 262 -4.17 46.66 23.96
C ALA A 262 -4.67 46.14 22.60
N ALA A 263 -3.76 45.56 21.82
CA ALA A 263 -4.09 44.79 20.63
C ALA A 263 -5.08 43.67 21.02
N PRO A 264 -6.07 43.35 20.16
CA PRO A 264 -7.03 42.29 20.46
C PRO A 264 -6.29 40.96 20.64
N LYS A 265 -6.59 40.25 21.72
CA LYS A 265 -6.09 38.90 22.00
C LYS A 265 -6.42 38.00 20.80
N ARG A 266 -5.37 37.47 20.16
CA ARG A 266 -5.49 36.37 19.18
C ARG A 266 -6.18 35.18 19.86
N PRO A 267 -7.20 34.56 19.26
CA PRO A 267 -7.80 33.37 19.84
C PRO A 267 -6.87 32.17 19.61
N GLY A 268 -6.48 31.53 20.73
CA GLY A 268 -6.09 30.11 20.83
C GLY A 268 -4.80 29.68 20.14
N ASN A 269 -3.73 29.51 20.92
CA ASN A 269 -2.63 28.62 20.57
C ASN A 269 -3.17 27.18 20.70
N TRP A 270 -3.56 26.56 19.59
CA TRP A 270 -4.06 25.17 19.57
C TRP A 270 -2.87 24.21 19.54
N ASP A 271 -2.34 23.87 20.71
CA ASP A 271 -1.24 22.91 20.91
C ASP A 271 -1.70 21.45 20.75
N GLY A 272 -2.40 21.15 19.65
CA GLY A 272 -2.86 19.80 19.30
C GLY A 272 -2.03 19.17 18.19
N GLU A 273 -1.94 17.84 18.18
CA GLU A 273 -1.24 17.09 17.12
C GLU A 273 -1.91 17.19 15.74
N TRP A 274 -3.15 17.69 15.68
CA TRP A 274 -3.99 17.79 14.49
C TRP A 274 -4.25 19.25 14.10
N ASP A 275 -4.43 19.51 12.81
CA ASP A 275 -4.98 20.77 12.29
C ASP A 275 -6.46 20.86 12.69
N PRO A 276 -6.87 21.82 13.54
CA PRO A 276 -8.24 21.90 14.04
C PRO A 276 -9.25 22.43 13.03
N THR A 277 -8.79 22.91 11.87
CA THR A 277 -9.66 23.43 10.81
C THR A 277 -10.18 22.34 9.87
N LEU A 278 -9.68 21.11 10.03
CA LEU A 278 -10.03 19.94 9.24
C LEU A 278 -10.45 18.78 10.17
N PRO A 279 -11.12 17.75 9.64
CA PRO A 279 -11.38 16.53 10.39
C PRO A 279 -10.09 15.99 11.02
N MET A 280 -10.10 15.76 12.34
CA MET A 280 -8.95 15.26 13.11
C MET A 280 -8.85 13.74 12.99
N VAL A 281 -8.78 13.25 11.76
CA VAL A 281 -8.71 11.82 11.40
C VAL A 281 -7.67 11.59 10.32
N PRO A 282 -7.14 10.36 10.19
CA PRO A 282 -6.32 10.01 9.04
C PRO A 282 -7.06 10.26 7.72
N SER A 283 -6.34 10.78 6.72
CA SER A 283 -6.80 10.93 5.34
C SER A 283 -7.18 9.58 4.73
N ALA A 284 -7.95 9.64 3.65
CA ALA A 284 -8.36 8.44 2.92
C ALA A 284 -7.12 7.62 2.51
N PHE A 285 -7.26 6.31 2.66
CA PHE A 285 -6.28 5.35 2.19
C PHE A 285 -6.89 4.58 1.03
N VAL A 286 -6.39 4.82 -0.18
CA VAL A 286 -6.75 4.01 -1.34
C VAL A 286 -5.62 3.01 -1.56
N SER A 287 -5.94 1.73 -1.35
CA SER A 287 -4.96 0.64 -1.38
C SER A 287 -4.50 0.32 -2.80
N GLY A 288 -3.24 -0.12 -2.92
CA GLY A 288 -2.68 -0.64 -4.16
C GLY A 288 -2.43 0.42 -5.23
N ASP A 289 -2.71 0.05 -6.49
CA ASP A 289 -2.51 0.89 -7.67
C ASP A 289 -3.83 1.04 -8.44
N PRO A 290 -4.60 2.12 -8.17
CA PRO A 290 -5.94 2.25 -8.72
C PRO A 290 -5.90 2.49 -10.23
N ILE A 291 -6.92 1.99 -10.93
CA ILE A 291 -7.14 2.26 -12.35
C ILE A 291 -7.32 3.77 -12.53
N ALA A 292 -6.46 4.38 -13.35
CA ALA A 292 -6.43 5.82 -13.59
C ALA A 292 -7.16 6.22 -14.88
N ILE A 293 -7.03 5.40 -15.92
CA ILE A 293 -7.69 5.60 -17.21
C ILE A 293 -8.58 4.40 -17.50
N VAL A 294 -9.82 4.67 -17.90
CA VAL A 294 -10.72 3.69 -18.51
C VAL A 294 -11.25 4.30 -19.79
N ASN A 295 -10.91 3.69 -20.92
CA ASN A 295 -11.57 3.94 -22.19
C ASN A 295 -12.44 2.74 -22.52
N THR A 296 -13.71 2.83 -22.18
CA THR A 296 -14.71 1.77 -22.43
C THR A 296 -14.94 1.49 -23.92
N LEU A 297 -14.71 2.48 -24.80
CA LEU A 297 -14.87 2.30 -26.25
C LEU A 297 -13.72 1.53 -26.89
N LEU A 298 -12.50 1.68 -26.36
CA LEU A 298 -11.30 0.98 -26.86
C LEU A 298 -10.92 -0.26 -26.02
N GLY A 299 -11.69 -0.57 -24.97
CA GLY A 299 -11.38 -1.67 -24.04
C GLY A 299 -10.05 -1.49 -23.30
N TYR A 300 -9.55 -0.26 -23.21
CA TYR A 300 -8.23 0.05 -22.64
C TYR A 300 -8.39 0.57 -21.22
N SER A 301 -7.71 -0.04 -20.26
CA SER A 301 -7.52 0.50 -18.92
C SER A 301 -6.04 0.62 -18.58
N ALA A 302 -5.68 1.67 -17.83
CA ALA A 302 -4.32 1.85 -17.33
C ALA A 302 -4.35 2.28 -15.87
N THR A 303 -3.42 1.75 -15.08
CA THR A 303 -3.30 2.06 -13.66
C THR A 303 -2.55 3.37 -13.42
N SER A 304 -2.60 3.88 -12.18
CA SER A 304 -1.88 5.10 -11.80
C SER A 304 -0.38 4.96 -11.97
N ALA A 305 0.17 3.78 -11.66
CA ALA A 305 1.55 3.41 -11.91
C ALA A 305 1.92 3.53 -13.39
N GLN A 306 1.15 2.90 -14.28
CA GLN A 306 1.40 2.92 -15.73
C GLN A 306 1.31 4.33 -16.31
N VAL A 307 0.29 5.10 -15.90
CA VAL A 307 0.11 6.50 -16.31
C VAL A 307 1.27 7.37 -15.83
N THR A 308 1.74 7.15 -14.60
CA THR A 308 2.91 7.84 -14.05
C THR A 308 4.19 7.49 -14.83
N GLN A 309 4.40 6.21 -15.16
CA GLN A 309 5.55 5.79 -15.97
C GLN A 309 5.54 6.49 -17.33
N GLN A 310 4.40 6.47 -18.03
CA GLN A 310 4.29 7.12 -19.34
C GLN A 310 4.56 8.62 -19.27
N MET A 311 4.07 9.31 -18.25
CA MET A 311 4.36 10.74 -18.04
C MET A 311 5.83 10.99 -17.68
N GLY A 312 6.44 10.14 -16.84
CA GLY A 312 7.86 10.19 -16.51
C GLY A 312 8.75 10.05 -17.73
N HIS A 313 8.46 9.08 -18.60
CA HIS A 313 9.16 8.91 -19.87
C HIS A 313 9.06 10.17 -20.74
N LYS A 314 7.86 10.72 -20.93
CA LYS A 314 7.63 11.94 -21.71
C LYS A 314 8.35 13.15 -21.11
N PHE A 315 8.35 13.28 -19.79
CA PHE A 315 9.05 14.35 -19.10
C PHE A 315 10.58 14.26 -19.30
N MET A 316 11.17 13.08 -19.10
CA MET A 316 12.60 12.84 -19.33
C MET A 316 13.00 13.16 -20.77
N GLN A 317 12.20 12.71 -21.75
CA GLN A 317 12.40 13.03 -23.15
C GLN A 317 12.33 14.54 -23.42
N SER A 318 11.38 15.26 -22.82
CA SER A 318 11.24 16.71 -22.98
C SER A 318 12.42 17.52 -22.45
N ILE A 319 13.19 16.96 -21.50
CA ILE A 319 14.41 17.58 -20.96
C ILE A 319 15.68 16.97 -21.58
N GLY A 320 15.55 16.20 -22.67
CA GLY A 320 16.65 15.65 -23.43
C GLY A 320 17.39 14.49 -22.75
N LEU A 321 16.76 13.81 -21.79
CA LEU A 321 17.34 12.67 -21.08
C LEU A 321 16.66 11.36 -21.45
N ALA A 322 17.42 10.27 -21.37
CA ALA A 322 16.86 8.93 -21.49
C ALA A 322 15.91 8.65 -20.30
N PRO A 323 14.77 7.98 -20.53
CA PRO A 323 13.90 7.50 -19.46
C PRO A 323 14.64 6.55 -18.50
N THR A 324 14.16 6.47 -17.26
CA THR A 324 14.68 5.52 -16.27
C THR A 324 14.23 4.08 -16.60
N SER A 325 15.03 3.08 -16.24
CA SER A 325 14.69 1.67 -16.47
C SER A 325 13.40 1.22 -15.77
N SER A 326 13.09 1.80 -14.61
CA SER A 326 11.83 1.55 -13.87
C SER A 326 10.63 2.34 -14.42
N GLY A 327 10.87 3.32 -15.29
CA GLY A 327 9.90 4.30 -15.75
C GLY A 327 9.51 5.37 -14.73
N TYR A 328 9.93 5.24 -13.48
CA TYR A 328 9.72 6.24 -12.43
C TYR A 328 10.95 7.11 -12.24
N THR A 329 10.74 8.38 -11.95
CA THR A 329 11.82 9.35 -11.78
C THR A 329 12.12 9.66 -10.30
N ASN A 330 11.55 8.90 -9.35
CA ASN A 330 11.70 9.02 -7.89
C ASN A 330 13.14 9.33 -7.40
N GLY A 331 13.58 10.58 -7.50
CA GLY A 331 14.97 11.01 -7.22
C GLY A 331 15.97 10.94 -8.38
N ALA A 332 15.57 10.45 -9.56
CA ALA A 332 16.41 10.34 -10.75
C ALA A 332 16.54 11.63 -11.58
N ILE A 333 15.70 12.64 -11.31
CA ILE A 333 15.76 13.93 -12.01
C ILE A 333 17.03 14.69 -11.55
N PRO A 334 17.98 15.02 -12.46
CA PRO A 334 19.16 15.78 -12.08
C PRO A 334 18.81 17.15 -11.52
N ARG A 335 19.57 17.61 -10.50
CA ARG A 335 19.30 18.89 -9.79
C ARG A 335 19.18 20.11 -10.71
N VAL A 336 19.94 20.13 -11.81
CA VAL A 336 19.89 21.20 -12.81
C VAL A 336 18.51 21.35 -13.47
N TYR A 337 17.72 20.28 -13.53
CA TYR A 337 16.35 20.25 -14.05
C TYR A 337 15.28 20.27 -12.95
N GLY A 338 15.68 20.23 -11.67
CA GLY A 338 14.76 20.08 -10.56
C GLY A 338 13.78 21.25 -10.42
N ARG A 339 14.20 22.49 -10.70
CA ARG A 339 13.27 23.65 -10.72
C ARG A 339 12.20 23.50 -11.79
N GLN A 340 12.57 23.09 -13.01
CA GLN A 340 11.63 22.88 -14.10
C GLN A 340 10.63 21.76 -13.77
N ALA A 341 11.11 20.67 -13.17
CA ALA A 341 10.26 19.58 -12.71
C ALA A 341 9.29 20.05 -11.61
N SER A 342 9.79 20.77 -10.61
CA SER A 342 8.98 21.31 -9.50
C SER A 342 7.89 22.27 -9.99
N GLU A 343 8.21 23.19 -10.91
CA GLU A 343 7.22 24.10 -11.49
C GLU A 343 6.19 23.35 -12.35
N TYR A 344 6.58 22.26 -13.02
CA TYR A 344 5.60 21.45 -13.75
C TYR A 344 4.61 20.75 -12.81
N VAL A 345 5.11 20.20 -11.69
CA VAL A 345 4.27 19.62 -10.64
C VAL A 345 3.28 20.66 -10.10
N ILE A 346 3.77 21.85 -9.76
CA ILE A 346 2.92 22.94 -9.24
C ILE A 346 1.91 23.38 -10.30
N ARG A 347 2.32 23.53 -11.56
CA ARG A 347 1.41 23.89 -12.67
C ARG A 347 0.29 22.86 -12.83
N ARG A 348 0.60 21.57 -12.74
CA ARG A 348 -0.42 20.52 -12.77
C ARG A 348 -1.41 20.65 -11.62
N GLY A 349 -0.93 20.78 -10.39
CA GLY A 349 -1.81 20.98 -9.24
C GLY A 349 -2.68 22.24 -9.37
N MET A 350 -2.08 23.36 -9.77
CA MET A 350 -2.78 24.65 -9.97
C MET A 350 -3.82 24.59 -11.10
N SER A 351 -3.63 23.73 -12.10
CA SER A 351 -4.64 23.53 -13.17
C SER A 351 -5.94 22.91 -12.66
N GLN A 352 -5.94 22.35 -11.44
CA GLN A 352 -7.10 21.72 -10.84
C GLN A 352 -7.84 22.65 -9.86
N LEU A 353 -7.49 23.94 -9.78
CA LEU A 353 -8.22 24.90 -8.95
C LEU A 353 -9.72 24.88 -9.29
N GLY A 354 -10.56 24.83 -8.25
CA GLY A 354 -12.01 24.76 -8.39
C GLY A 354 -12.57 23.33 -8.56
N VAL A 355 -11.75 22.31 -8.76
CA VAL A 355 -12.22 20.91 -8.78
C VAL A 355 -12.75 20.54 -7.38
N PRO A 356 -13.93 19.88 -7.27
CA PRO A 356 -14.51 19.50 -5.99
C PRO A 356 -13.59 18.62 -5.14
N TYR A 357 -13.71 18.77 -3.81
CA TYR A 357 -13.18 17.78 -2.89
C TYR A 357 -13.99 16.47 -2.98
N SER A 358 -13.29 15.35 -3.00
CA SER A 358 -13.89 14.01 -2.90
C SER A 358 -13.01 13.12 -2.06
N TRP A 359 -13.52 12.60 -0.94
CA TRP A 359 -12.76 11.72 -0.03
C TRP A 359 -12.26 10.46 -0.75
N GLY A 360 -10.94 10.23 -0.81
CA GLY A 360 -10.33 9.16 -1.60
C GLY A 360 -10.34 9.39 -3.12
N GLY A 361 -10.73 10.58 -3.57
CA GLY A 361 -10.77 10.93 -4.99
C GLY A 361 -9.40 11.36 -5.51
N GLY A 362 -9.14 11.09 -6.79
CA GLY A 362 -7.91 11.46 -7.48
C GLY A 362 -7.07 10.25 -7.83
N ASN A 363 -6.42 10.31 -9.00
CA ASN A 363 -5.45 9.32 -9.43
C ASN A 363 -4.39 10.01 -10.32
N ALA A 364 -3.43 9.26 -10.86
CA ALA A 364 -2.36 9.86 -11.66
C ALA A 364 -2.88 10.59 -12.93
N ALA A 365 -4.06 10.24 -13.44
CA ALA A 365 -4.65 10.82 -14.64
C ALA A 365 -5.50 12.06 -14.36
N GLY A 366 -6.08 12.22 -13.17
CA GLY A 366 -6.94 13.35 -12.84
C GLY A 366 -7.86 13.10 -11.65
N PRO A 367 -8.92 13.92 -11.48
CA PRO A 367 -9.94 13.69 -10.47
C PRO A 367 -10.70 12.40 -10.77
N SER A 368 -11.08 11.68 -9.72
CA SER A 368 -11.83 10.42 -9.82
C SER A 368 -12.98 10.40 -8.83
N ARG A 369 -13.87 9.40 -8.94
CA ARG A 369 -14.76 9.09 -7.82
C ARG A 369 -13.91 8.73 -6.61
N GLY A 370 -14.38 9.16 -5.44
CA GLY A 370 -13.78 8.81 -4.17
C GLY A 370 -14.32 7.50 -3.60
N ILE A 371 -14.06 7.29 -2.32
CA ILE A 371 -14.56 6.16 -1.52
C ILE A 371 -15.41 6.70 -0.36
N GLY A 372 -16.26 5.86 0.25
CA GLY A 372 -17.10 6.28 1.37
C GLY A 372 -17.94 7.51 1.03
N SER A 373 -17.74 8.61 1.78
CA SER A 373 -18.41 9.90 1.57
C SER A 373 -18.11 10.54 0.21
N GLY A 374 -17.00 10.18 -0.45
CA GLY A 374 -16.61 10.66 -1.78
C GLY A 374 -17.12 9.80 -2.95
N SER A 375 -17.77 8.67 -2.70
CA SER A 375 -18.18 7.72 -3.77
C SER A 375 -19.12 8.31 -4.84
N GLY A 376 -19.91 9.31 -4.46
CA GLY A 376 -20.81 10.05 -5.35
C GLY A 376 -20.18 11.27 -6.05
N THR A 377 -18.94 11.63 -5.72
CA THR A 377 -18.32 12.89 -6.14
C THR A 377 -17.05 12.61 -6.94
N VAL A 378 -16.94 13.16 -8.14
CA VAL A 378 -15.68 13.17 -8.91
C VAL A 378 -14.87 14.37 -8.47
N GLY A 379 -13.68 14.13 -7.94
CA GLY A 379 -12.85 15.18 -7.37
C GLY A 379 -11.49 14.69 -6.90
N PHE A 380 -10.88 15.47 -6.02
CA PHE A 380 -9.62 15.14 -5.34
C PHE A 380 -9.79 15.15 -3.82
N ASP A 381 -9.10 14.25 -3.13
CA ASP A 381 -8.69 14.50 -1.75
C ASP A 381 -7.25 15.04 -1.70
N CYS A 382 -6.76 15.28 -0.49
CA CYS A 382 -5.46 15.90 -0.26
C CYS A 382 -4.30 15.12 -0.90
N SER A 383 -4.20 13.82 -0.61
CA SER A 383 -3.12 12.98 -1.11
C SER A 383 -3.27 12.61 -2.58
N GLY A 384 -4.50 12.53 -3.09
CA GLY A 384 -4.85 12.36 -4.49
C GLY A 384 -4.44 13.55 -5.37
N LEU A 385 -4.59 14.78 -4.88
CA LEU A 385 -4.09 15.97 -5.59
C LEU A 385 -2.56 15.98 -5.67
N VAL A 386 -1.88 15.60 -4.57
CA VAL A 386 -0.41 15.55 -4.52
C VAL A 386 0.12 14.49 -5.47
N LEU A 387 -0.38 13.24 -5.41
CA LEU A 387 0.08 12.18 -6.32
C LEU A 387 -0.17 12.55 -7.78
N TYR A 388 -1.33 13.14 -8.12
CA TYR A 388 -1.64 13.59 -9.48
C TYR A 388 -0.63 14.62 -10.00
N SER A 389 -0.26 15.56 -9.12
CA SER A 389 0.67 16.64 -9.45
C SER A 389 2.07 16.07 -9.74
N PHE A 390 2.57 15.20 -8.85
CA PHE A 390 3.90 14.59 -8.96
C PHE A 390 4.01 13.52 -10.06
N ALA A 391 2.91 12.83 -10.38
CA ALA A 391 2.88 11.85 -11.46
C ALA A 391 3.32 12.45 -12.81
N GLY A 392 3.09 13.75 -13.03
CA GLY A 392 3.45 14.44 -14.26
C GLY A 392 4.93 14.39 -14.62
N VAL A 393 5.81 14.31 -13.62
CA VAL A 393 7.26 14.18 -13.82
C VAL A 393 7.75 12.75 -13.62
N GLY A 394 6.85 11.78 -13.43
CA GLY A 394 7.18 10.37 -13.20
C GLY A 394 7.45 10.00 -11.73
N ILE A 395 7.12 10.88 -10.77
CA ILE A 395 7.25 10.56 -9.35
C ILE A 395 5.98 9.83 -8.92
N LYS A 396 6.11 8.55 -8.54
CA LYS A 396 4.99 7.73 -8.07
C LYS A 396 4.84 7.86 -6.56
N LEU A 397 3.66 8.27 -6.13
CA LEU A 397 3.28 8.40 -4.73
C LEU A 397 2.05 7.51 -4.43
N PRO A 398 1.97 6.90 -3.23
CA PRO A 398 0.78 6.18 -2.79
C PRO A 398 -0.36 7.15 -2.51
N HIS A 399 -1.61 6.66 -2.55
CA HIS A 399 -2.80 7.45 -2.27
C HIS A 399 -3.17 7.39 -0.79
N TYR A 400 -2.27 7.93 0.04
CA TYR A 400 -2.46 8.17 1.47
C TYR A 400 -1.38 9.12 2.00
N SER A 401 -1.76 10.16 2.74
CA SER A 401 -0.82 11.19 3.18
C SER A 401 0.29 10.64 4.10
N GLY A 402 -0.02 9.71 5.01
CA GLY A 402 1.00 9.15 5.92
C GLY A 402 2.08 8.37 5.16
N SER A 403 1.70 7.55 4.18
CA SER A 403 2.69 6.83 3.35
C SER A 403 3.47 7.78 2.43
N GLN A 404 2.85 8.87 1.97
CA GLN A 404 3.58 9.92 1.26
C GLN A 404 4.60 10.61 2.18
N TYR A 405 4.25 10.84 3.44
CA TYR A 405 5.14 11.47 4.42
C TYR A 405 6.41 10.66 4.62
N ASP A 406 6.34 9.33 4.64
CA ASP A 406 7.51 8.45 4.79
C ASP A 406 8.43 8.43 3.57
N MET A 407 7.94 8.87 2.40
CA MET A 407 8.74 8.96 1.18
C MET A 407 9.59 10.25 1.12
N GLY A 408 10.56 10.29 0.22
CA GLY A 408 11.38 11.48 -0.07
C GLY A 408 12.28 11.93 1.08
N ARG A 409 12.89 13.11 0.93
CA ARG A 409 13.81 13.67 1.93
C ARG A 409 13.08 14.62 2.88
N LYS A 410 13.27 14.43 4.18
CA LYS A 410 12.74 15.31 5.23
C LYS A 410 13.51 16.64 5.26
N ILE A 411 12.79 17.75 5.28
CA ILE A 411 13.31 19.12 5.40
C ILE A 411 12.65 19.74 6.62
N PRO A 412 13.37 20.39 7.55
CA PRO A 412 12.73 21.08 8.66
C PRO A 412 11.65 22.03 8.15
N SER A 413 10.45 22.04 8.74
CA SER A 413 9.33 22.83 8.22
C SER A 413 9.63 24.33 8.15
N ALA A 414 10.49 24.84 9.04
CA ALA A 414 10.99 26.22 8.99
C ALA A 414 11.85 26.54 7.75
N GLN A 415 12.33 25.54 7.03
CA GLN A 415 13.14 25.65 5.81
C GLN A 415 12.37 25.22 4.55
N MET A 416 11.04 25.11 4.63
CA MET A 416 10.21 24.73 3.49
C MET A 416 10.44 25.67 2.30
N ARG A 417 10.58 25.09 1.12
CA ARG A 417 10.74 25.79 -0.16
C ARG A 417 9.61 25.43 -1.09
N ARG A 418 9.29 26.33 -2.02
CA ARG A 418 8.28 26.10 -3.06
C ARG A 418 8.47 24.72 -3.70
N GLY A 419 7.41 23.92 -3.78
CA GLY A 419 7.43 22.54 -4.27
C GLY A 419 7.69 21.47 -3.21
N ASP A 420 8.09 21.85 -1.99
CA ASP A 420 8.05 20.94 -0.84
C ASP A 420 6.59 20.64 -0.46
N VAL A 421 6.39 19.50 0.19
CA VAL A 421 5.06 19.00 0.54
C VAL A 421 4.89 19.05 2.05
N ILE A 422 3.85 19.75 2.51
CA ILE A 422 3.53 19.98 3.92
C ILE A 422 2.57 18.89 4.39
N PHE A 423 2.80 18.36 5.58
CA PHE A 423 1.99 17.31 6.18
C PHE A 423 1.46 17.72 7.55
N TYR A 424 0.28 17.22 7.88
CA TYR A 424 -0.43 17.49 9.14
C TYR A 424 -0.83 16.20 9.85
N GLY A 425 -1.02 16.28 11.16
CA GLY A 425 -1.43 15.16 12.00
C GLY A 425 -0.28 14.24 12.42
N PRO A 426 -0.52 13.34 13.38
CA PRO A 426 0.43 12.29 13.77
C PRO A 426 0.89 11.50 12.55
N GLY A 427 2.21 11.38 12.35
CA GLY A 427 2.80 10.69 11.20
C GLY A 427 2.44 11.27 9.83
N GLY A 428 2.01 12.54 9.75
CA GLY A 428 1.55 13.16 8.50
C GLY A 428 0.24 12.54 7.97
N SER A 429 -0.51 11.88 8.84
CA SER A 429 -1.67 11.07 8.45
C SER A 429 -2.92 11.88 8.14
N GLN A 430 -3.07 13.12 8.60
CA GLN A 430 -4.31 13.88 8.52
C GLN A 430 -4.51 14.54 7.15
N HIS A 431 -3.52 15.32 6.72
CA HIS A 431 -3.64 16.19 5.56
C HIS A 431 -2.29 16.41 4.90
N VAL A 432 -2.31 16.75 3.62
CA VAL A 432 -1.11 17.01 2.82
C VAL A 432 -1.35 18.09 1.78
N THR A 433 -0.38 19.00 1.60
CA THR A 433 -0.48 20.15 0.70
C THR A 433 0.84 20.41 -0.02
N ILE A 434 0.80 21.11 -1.16
CA ILE A 434 2.01 21.53 -1.89
C ILE A 434 2.34 22.97 -1.51
N TYR A 435 3.52 23.22 -0.94
CA TYR A 435 3.95 24.58 -0.61
C TYR A 435 4.27 25.37 -1.88
N LEU A 436 3.70 26.57 -1.99
CA LEU A 436 3.86 27.43 -3.17
C LEU A 436 4.92 28.53 -2.97
N GLY A 437 5.54 28.60 -1.79
CA GLY A 437 6.32 29.77 -1.38
C GLY A 437 5.42 30.86 -0.81
N ASN A 438 6.04 31.93 -0.28
CA ASN A 438 5.33 33.13 0.22
C ASN A 438 4.22 32.83 1.25
N GLY A 439 4.37 31.76 2.04
CA GLY A 439 3.38 31.38 3.04
C GLY A 439 2.07 30.85 2.44
N GLN A 440 2.05 30.41 1.18
CA GLN A 440 0.88 29.85 0.52
C GLN A 440 1.06 28.36 0.23
N MET A 441 -0.06 27.63 0.20
CA MET A 441 -0.10 26.21 -0.15
C MET A 441 -1.28 25.90 -1.07
N LEU A 442 -1.12 24.89 -1.91
CA LEU A 442 -2.17 24.30 -2.73
C LEU A 442 -2.71 23.06 -2.01
N GLU A 443 -4.03 22.99 -1.86
CA GLU A 443 -4.69 21.89 -1.15
C GLU A 443 -6.03 21.49 -1.78
N ALA A 444 -6.44 20.23 -1.54
CA ALA A 444 -7.82 19.78 -1.63
C ALA A 444 -8.33 19.59 -0.19
N PRO A 445 -9.04 20.57 0.39
CA PRO A 445 -9.16 20.72 1.84
C PRO A 445 -10.14 19.76 2.52
N ASP A 446 -11.44 19.87 2.24
CA ASP A 446 -12.49 19.10 2.91
C ASP A 446 -13.80 19.09 2.09
N VAL A 447 -14.76 18.28 2.52
CA VAL A 447 -16.08 18.11 1.92
C VAL A 447 -16.79 19.45 1.72
N GLY A 448 -17.38 19.64 0.53
CA GLY A 448 -18.10 20.87 0.16
C GLY A 448 -17.19 22.01 -0.29
N LEU A 449 -15.87 21.84 -0.22
CA LEU A 449 -14.90 22.79 -0.74
C LEU A 449 -14.28 22.28 -2.05
N THR A 450 -13.42 23.11 -2.64
CA THR A 450 -12.73 22.84 -3.90
C THR A 450 -11.23 22.97 -3.72
N VAL A 451 -10.46 22.40 -4.66
CA VAL A 451 -9.02 22.62 -4.76
C VAL A 451 -8.73 24.12 -4.80
N ARG A 452 -7.88 24.59 -3.90
CA ARG A 452 -7.65 26.03 -3.70
C ARG A 452 -6.21 26.32 -3.28
N VAL A 453 -5.83 27.58 -3.44
CA VAL A 453 -4.69 28.16 -2.73
C VAL A 453 -5.16 28.71 -1.40
N ALA A 454 -4.45 28.40 -0.33
CA ALA A 454 -4.72 28.89 1.02
C ALA A 454 -3.42 29.35 1.71
N PRO A 455 -3.49 30.22 2.73
CA PRO A 455 -2.36 30.47 3.61
C PRO A 455 -1.91 29.18 4.31
N VAL A 456 -0.61 29.02 4.52
CA VAL A 456 -0.05 27.90 5.29
C VAL A 456 -0.60 27.93 6.71
N ARG A 457 -1.11 26.78 7.16
CA ARG A 457 -1.50 26.54 8.55
C ARG A 457 -0.36 25.83 9.26
N THR A 458 -0.15 26.12 10.54
CA THR A 458 0.96 25.56 11.34
C THR A 458 0.50 24.64 12.48
N SER A 459 -0.74 24.78 12.96
CA SER A 459 -1.31 23.85 13.95
C SER A 459 -1.41 22.45 13.37
N GLY A 460 -0.94 21.45 14.12
CA GLY A 460 -0.84 20.07 13.66
C GLY A 460 0.15 19.81 12.52
N MET A 461 0.93 20.82 12.09
CA MET A 461 1.94 20.63 11.05
C MET A 461 3.09 19.79 11.59
N THR A 462 3.50 18.79 10.81
CA THR A 462 4.66 17.95 11.14
C THR A 462 5.95 18.77 11.22
N PRO A 463 6.95 18.33 12.01
CA PRO A 463 8.22 19.05 12.17
C PRO A 463 9.06 19.10 10.89
N TYR A 464 8.75 18.25 9.91
CA TYR A 464 9.41 18.21 8.62
C TYR A 464 8.40 18.30 7.48
N VAL A 465 8.72 19.05 6.43
CA VAL A 465 8.12 18.90 5.11
C VAL A 465 8.90 17.84 4.32
N VAL A 466 8.34 17.36 3.21
CA VAL A 466 9.01 16.40 2.33
C VAL A 466 9.40 17.05 1.01
N ARG A 467 10.65 16.82 0.59
CA ARG A 467 11.14 17.14 -0.75
C ARG A 467 11.27 15.89 -1.59
N TYR A 468 10.53 15.83 -2.69
CA TYR A 468 10.62 14.75 -3.69
C TYR A 468 11.50 15.12 -4.89
N ILE A 469 11.77 16.41 -5.11
CA ILE A 469 12.56 16.93 -6.24
C ILE A 469 13.65 17.86 -5.70
N GLU A 470 14.91 17.53 -5.97
CA GLU A 470 16.06 18.33 -5.54
C GLU A 470 16.40 19.43 -6.55
N TYR A 471 16.63 20.66 -6.06
CA TYR A 471 17.00 21.80 -6.92
C TYR A 471 17.67 22.98 -6.19
#